data_AF-G0TZ53-F1
#
_entry.id   AF-G0TZ53-F1
#
_cell.length_a   1.000
_cell.length_b   1.000
_cell.length_c   1.000
_cell.angle_alpha   90.00
_cell.angle_beta   90.00
_cell.angle_gamma   90.00
#
_symmetry.space_group_name_H-M   'P 1'
#
loop_
_entity.id
_entity.type
_entity.pdbx_description
1 polymer ?
#
loop_
_entity_poly.entity_id
_entity_poly.type
_entity_poly.pdbx_seq_one_letter_code
_entity_poly.pdbx_strand_id
1 'polypeptide(L)'
;MSTTTTTTATVTYTGPAERPFLIFVVPPRKMQTKTVDKSSGETSRQHQAPVSHGNMDNAVEALRRRYVQAELQLRECEDRCRRDCARQEQELELIQFDNNKLKAKIEEIRMAENAVQVPGQHLLPQGGAEKTGGDSKLLKASSRNYRVARETVERARKELSELEAHLASARVRLHDLRTRQGRSRSAVRDSTAMMARRRQNIEEQVNVSRTQLRGLEAHIDSESERLSRLLESAKSLRHQIDVHITMQSQMDGLWHDRELEMAEVMKETSFLIEVCNVLVEERNECQQQLIELRRVAEADADAYEKVFNELVSVEERSKSQKTVLREGIDKLMCEVAVVVKAREAIEREVLSKLDSAGDVQAEAAVVDDDSNGVRRQLREFEEFLEYLINIVGTDELSQVEKYVSEENDYRFKLFDVLQYTQNKVAALQKERDDLLEKLNTTIKGTTEERVARDSVRDLQNKLSHIESETQQFEEEARQTCQILLSALAVVEKILIGTGCRTASGFSSISSGVPTRRALGEYFATIEQQIEAYMALWTSQKGQYSSSHPNRLPERPTAAPKVVESLPRCASDDVTLGTNTPSDARYSHAHKQGLGAEAVRQTEHDRRSASVSASQLTIS
;
A
#
# COMPACT_ATOMS: atom_id res chain seq x y z
N MET A 1 -16.34 -37.43 21.53
CA MET A 1 -17.10 -36.36 20.85
C MET A 1 -16.86 -35.08 21.62
N SER A 2 -16.36 -34.03 20.97
CA SER A 2 -15.93 -32.80 21.65
C SER A 2 -16.52 -31.60 20.92
N THR A 3 -17.35 -30.80 21.60
CA THR A 3 -18.08 -29.68 21.00
C THR A 3 -17.25 -28.40 21.07
N THR A 4 -16.63 -28.01 19.96
CA THR A 4 -15.95 -26.71 19.82
C THR A 4 -16.96 -25.58 19.58
N THR A 5 -17.29 -24.84 20.63
CA THR A 5 -18.16 -23.66 20.56
C THR A 5 -17.48 -22.56 19.73
N THR A 6 -18.05 -22.22 18.58
CA THR A 6 -17.52 -21.16 17.71
C THR A 6 -18.19 -19.83 18.06
N THR A 7 -17.43 -18.89 18.64
CA THR A 7 -17.92 -17.57 19.03
C THR A 7 -17.73 -16.57 17.90
N THR A 8 -18.74 -16.39 17.06
CA THR A 8 -18.74 -15.37 15.98
C THR A 8 -18.95 -13.97 16.56
N ALA A 9 -17.89 -13.16 16.57
CA ALA A 9 -17.95 -11.76 16.99
C ALA A 9 -18.34 -10.85 15.80
N THR A 10 -19.60 -10.41 15.75
CA THR A 10 -20.10 -9.49 14.72
C THR A 10 -19.64 -8.05 15.00
N VAL A 11 -18.59 -7.60 14.32
CA VAL A 11 -18.13 -6.20 14.39
C VAL A 11 -19.02 -5.32 13.51
N THR A 12 -19.97 -4.62 14.10
CA THR A 12 -20.82 -3.63 13.40
C THR A 12 -20.06 -2.32 13.18
N TYR A 13 -19.52 -2.12 11.99
CA TYR A 13 -18.83 -0.88 11.61
C TYR A 13 -19.84 0.27 11.39
N THR A 14 -19.92 1.20 12.34
CA THR A 14 -20.72 2.44 12.20
C THR A 14 -19.93 3.50 11.45
N GLY A 15 -20.15 3.62 10.14
CA GLY A 15 -19.57 4.69 9.33
C GLY A 15 -20.04 6.10 9.76
N PRO A 16 -19.23 7.15 9.54
CA PRO A 16 -19.58 8.51 9.91
C PRO A 16 -20.74 9.05 9.07
N ALA A 17 -21.70 9.73 9.70
CA ALA A 17 -22.87 10.28 9.02
C ALA A 17 -22.50 11.41 8.05
N GLU A 18 -22.93 11.28 6.78
CA GLU A 18 -22.77 12.31 5.76
C GLU A 18 -23.49 13.61 6.14
N ARG A 19 -22.80 14.75 6.01
CA ARG A 19 -23.43 16.07 6.12
C ARG A 19 -23.97 16.49 4.75
N PRO A 20 -25.26 16.84 4.61
CA PRO A 20 -25.80 17.26 3.32
C PRO A 20 -25.21 18.61 2.89
N PHE A 21 -24.65 18.66 1.69
CA PHE A 21 -24.21 19.91 1.07
C PHE A 21 -25.43 20.72 0.60
N LEU A 22 -25.54 21.96 1.09
CA LEU A 22 -26.56 22.92 0.64
C LEU A 22 -26.20 23.49 -0.74
N ILE A 23 -26.68 22.84 -1.80
CA ILE A 23 -26.61 23.37 -3.17
C ILE A 23 -27.70 24.43 -3.36
N PHE A 24 -27.29 25.67 -3.65
CA PHE A 24 -28.21 26.74 -4.06
C PHE A 24 -28.73 26.48 -5.48
N VAL A 25 -29.93 25.90 -5.59
CA VAL A 25 -30.60 25.68 -6.89
C VAL A 25 -31.46 26.88 -7.25
N VAL A 26 -31.14 27.54 -8.36
CA VAL A 26 -32.00 28.58 -8.97
C VAL A 26 -33.16 27.90 -9.72
N PRO A 27 -34.43 28.22 -9.44
CA PRO A 27 -35.56 27.43 -9.90
C PRO A 27 -36.06 27.77 -11.33
N PRO A 28 -36.13 26.80 -12.26
CA PRO A 28 -36.93 26.92 -13.48
C PRO A 28 -38.42 26.64 -13.23
N ARG A 29 -39.25 26.92 -14.25
CA ARG A 29 -40.71 27.03 -14.17
C ARG A 29 -41.44 25.72 -13.83
N LYS A 30 -42.59 25.87 -13.14
CA LYS A 30 -43.59 24.84 -12.87
C LYS A 30 -44.06 24.11 -14.15
N MET A 31 -44.18 22.78 -14.08
CA MET A 31 -45.25 22.03 -14.73
C MET A 31 -45.83 20.98 -13.75
N GLN A 32 -47.09 20.60 -13.97
CA GLN A 32 -47.86 19.74 -13.07
C GLN A 32 -47.98 18.31 -13.62
N THR A 33 -47.66 17.30 -12.82
CA THR A 33 -48.18 15.94 -13.04
C THR A 33 -48.43 15.20 -11.72
N LYS A 34 -49.73 14.93 -11.48
CA LYS A 34 -50.31 13.82 -10.72
C LYS A 34 -49.49 13.17 -9.59
N THR A 35 -49.97 13.37 -8.37
CA THR A 35 -49.87 12.39 -7.28
C THR A 35 -50.51 11.06 -7.67
N VAL A 36 -49.95 9.95 -7.23
CA VAL A 36 -50.57 8.62 -7.22
C VAL A 36 -50.31 7.99 -5.86
N ASP A 37 -51.37 7.68 -5.13
CA ASP A 37 -51.27 6.99 -3.85
C ASP A 37 -50.83 5.53 -4.03
N LYS A 38 -50.07 5.01 -3.07
CA LYS A 38 -50.23 3.63 -2.63
C LYS A 38 -49.79 3.43 -1.18
N SER A 39 -50.65 2.75 -0.43
CA SER A 39 -50.49 2.44 0.99
C SER A 39 -49.79 1.10 1.21
N SER A 40 -49.51 0.80 2.48
CA SER A 40 -49.63 -0.53 3.13
C SER A 40 -48.92 -1.75 2.52
N GLY A 41 -48.18 -2.49 3.35
CA GLY A 41 -47.95 -3.92 3.06
C GLY A 41 -46.86 -4.63 3.85
N GLU A 42 -47.25 -5.16 5.02
CA GLU A 42 -46.89 -6.49 5.55
C GLU A 42 -45.45 -7.04 5.50
N THR A 43 -45.00 -7.47 6.68
CA THR A 43 -43.86 -8.38 6.88
C THR A 43 -44.12 -9.75 6.25
N SER A 44 -43.16 -10.29 5.50
CA SER A 44 -43.13 -11.71 5.15
C SER A 44 -41.75 -12.31 5.41
N ARG A 45 -41.69 -13.36 6.24
CA ARG A 45 -40.52 -14.22 6.39
C ARG A 45 -40.53 -15.24 5.25
N GLN A 46 -39.54 -15.21 4.36
CA GLN A 46 -39.30 -16.29 3.40
C GLN A 46 -37.87 -16.84 3.52
N HIS A 47 -37.72 -18.09 3.09
CA HIS A 47 -36.51 -18.88 3.30
C HIS A 47 -35.35 -18.40 2.42
N GLN A 48 -34.13 -18.59 2.92
CA GLN A 48 -32.91 -18.42 2.14
C GLN A 48 -32.82 -19.52 1.07
N ALA A 49 -33.15 -19.16 -0.18
CA ALA A 49 -32.78 -19.94 -1.36
C ALA A 49 -31.28 -19.72 -1.69
N PRO A 50 -30.61 -20.66 -2.36
CA PRO A 50 -29.20 -20.52 -2.71
C PRO A 50 -28.94 -19.30 -3.62
N VAL A 51 -27.77 -18.69 -3.46
CA VAL A 51 -27.40 -17.43 -4.14
C VAL A 51 -27.19 -17.65 -5.63
N SER A 52 -28.16 -17.23 -6.43
CA SER A 52 -28.12 -17.32 -7.90
C SER A 52 -26.90 -16.59 -8.48
N HIS A 53 -26.06 -17.33 -9.19
CA HIS A 53 -24.86 -16.79 -9.85
C HIS A 53 -25.18 -15.74 -10.92
N GLY A 54 -26.39 -15.75 -11.49
CA GLY A 54 -26.82 -14.76 -12.49
C GLY A 54 -26.82 -13.30 -12.00
N ASN A 55 -26.68 -13.05 -10.69
CA ASN A 55 -26.43 -11.70 -10.19
C ASN A 55 -25.02 -11.17 -10.53
N MET A 56 -24.00 -12.04 -10.67
CA MET A 56 -22.66 -11.62 -11.07
C MET A 56 -22.57 -11.29 -12.56
N ASP A 57 -23.18 -12.10 -13.44
CA ASP A 57 -23.24 -11.80 -14.88
C ASP A 57 -23.89 -10.44 -15.16
N ASN A 58 -25.00 -10.15 -14.46
CA ASN A 58 -25.67 -8.85 -14.53
C ASN A 58 -24.81 -7.70 -14.00
N ALA A 59 -23.97 -7.94 -12.98
CA ALA A 59 -23.05 -6.93 -12.45
C ALA A 59 -21.87 -6.66 -13.40
N VAL A 60 -21.29 -7.71 -13.99
CA VAL A 60 -20.22 -7.60 -15.01
C VAL A 60 -20.74 -6.87 -16.25
N GLU A 61 -21.93 -7.22 -16.71
CA GLU A 61 -22.57 -6.55 -17.86
C GLU A 61 -22.94 -5.08 -17.55
N ALA A 62 -23.37 -4.77 -16.32
CA ALA A 62 -23.59 -3.39 -15.89
C ALA A 62 -22.27 -2.59 -15.82
N LEU A 63 -21.17 -3.21 -15.39
CA LEU A 63 -19.83 -2.59 -15.39
C LEU A 63 -19.33 -2.34 -16.81
N ARG A 64 -19.48 -3.31 -17.72
CA ARG A 64 -19.14 -3.14 -19.15
C ARG A 64 -19.90 -1.97 -19.79
N ARG A 65 -21.20 -1.83 -19.52
CA ARG A 65 -22.01 -0.70 -20.00
C ARG A 65 -21.56 0.64 -19.44
N ARG A 66 -21.21 0.70 -18.14
CA ARG A 66 -20.63 1.90 -17.52
C ARG A 66 -19.27 2.27 -18.10
N TYR A 67 -18.41 1.29 -18.38
CA TYR A 67 -17.11 1.50 -19.01
C TYR A 67 -17.27 2.11 -20.42
N VAL A 68 -18.10 1.51 -21.28
CA VAL A 68 -18.37 2.04 -22.63
C VAL A 68 -19.01 3.44 -22.58
N GLN A 69 -19.87 3.71 -21.60
CA GLN A 69 -20.42 5.05 -21.37
C GLN A 69 -19.34 6.06 -20.95
N ALA A 70 -18.38 5.66 -20.11
CA ALA A 70 -17.26 6.50 -19.71
C ALA A 70 -16.28 6.79 -20.87
N GLU A 71 -15.97 5.79 -21.70
CA GLU A 71 -15.18 5.98 -22.93
C GLU A 71 -15.86 6.97 -23.89
N LEU A 72 -17.18 6.87 -24.06
CA LEU A 72 -17.93 7.76 -24.94
C LEU A 72 -17.96 9.19 -24.39
N GLN A 73 -18.09 9.36 -23.06
CA GLN A 73 -17.95 10.67 -22.41
C GLN A 73 -16.53 11.24 -22.51
N LEU A 74 -15.49 10.40 -22.43
CA LEU A 74 -14.10 10.83 -22.65
C LEU A 74 -13.92 11.39 -24.06
N ARG A 75 -14.37 10.65 -25.09
CA ARG A 75 -14.31 11.09 -26.50
C ARG A 75 -15.13 12.36 -26.75
N GLU A 76 -16.32 12.48 -26.15
CA GLU A 76 -17.09 13.73 -26.21
C GLU A 76 -16.34 14.92 -25.60
N CYS A 77 -15.62 14.72 -24.49
CA CYS A 77 -14.80 15.76 -23.87
C CYS A 77 -13.56 16.11 -24.71
N GLU A 78 -12.88 15.13 -25.29
CA GLU A 78 -11.79 15.35 -26.25
C GLU A 78 -12.27 16.15 -27.47
N ASP A 79 -13.40 15.77 -28.07
CA ASP A 79 -13.94 16.46 -29.26
C ASP A 79 -14.52 17.84 -28.93
N ARG A 80 -14.92 18.12 -27.68
CA ARG A 80 -15.19 19.49 -27.22
C ARG A 80 -13.88 20.28 -27.13
N CYS A 81 -12.87 19.72 -26.46
CA CYS A 81 -11.53 20.33 -26.33
C CYS A 81 -10.93 20.68 -27.69
N ARG A 82 -10.91 19.73 -28.65
CA ARG A 82 -10.45 19.96 -30.05
C ARG A 82 -11.18 21.13 -30.72
N ARG A 83 -12.50 21.26 -30.54
CA ARG A 83 -13.31 22.35 -31.12
C ARG A 83 -13.10 23.70 -30.44
N ASP A 84 -12.80 23.72 -29.15
CA ASP A 84 -12.49 24.95 -28.43
C ASP A 84 -11.05 25.42 -28.70
N CYS A 85 -10.08 24.50 -28.83
CA CYS A 85 -8.73 24.81 -29.34
C CYS A 85 -8.78 25.39 -30.76
N ALA A 86 -9.49 24.74 -31.69
CA ALA A 86 -9.63 25.25 -33.06
C ALA A 86 -10.30 26.65 -33.13
N ARG A 87 -11.18 26.98 -32.17
CA ARG A 87 -11.74 28.35 -32.05
C ARG A 87 -10.69 29.33 -31.52
N GLN A 88 -9.92 28.95 -30.51
CA GLN A 88 -8.83 29.79 -29.98
C GLN A 88 -7.74 30.05 -31.02
N GLU A 89 -7.42 29.07 -31.87
CA GLU A 89 -6.52 29.24 -33.01
C GLU A 89 -7.05 30.28 -34.00
N GLN A 90 -8.34 30.20 -34.39
CA GLN A 90 -8.98 31.19 -35.26
C GLN A 90 -9.05 32.59 -34.63
N GLU A 91 -9.32 32.69 -33.32
CA GLU A 91 -9.30 33.95 -32.58
C GLU A 91 -7.88 34.55 -32.54
N LEU A 92 -6.84 33.72 -32.37
CA LEU A 92 -5.44 34.15 -32.44
C LEU A 92 -5.01 34.58 -33.85
N GLU A 93 -5.44 33.89 -34.91
CA GLU A 93 -5.21 34.31 -36.29
C GLU A 93 -5.84 35.67 -36.58
N LEU A 94 -7.08 35.89 -36.14
CA LEU A 94 -7.77 37.18 -36.29
C LEU A 94 -7.04 38.31 -35.53
N ILE A 95 -6.61 38.05 -34.30
CA ILE A 95 -5.82 38.99 -33.49
C ILE A 95 -4.46 39.28 -34.15
N GLN A 96 -3.80 38.30 -34.76
CA GLN A 96 -2.56 38.50 -35.52
C GLN A 96 -2.79 39.35 -36.78
N PHE A 97 -3.88 39.10 -37.51
CA PHE A 97 -4.27 39.87 -38.69
C PHE A 97 -4.51 41.35 -38.35
N ASP A 98 -5.34 41.64 -37.34
CA ASP A 98 -5.59 43.03 -36.93
C ASP A 98 -4.34 43.70 -36.31
N ASN A 99 -3.48 42.97 -35.60
CA ASN A 99 -2.17 43.50 -35.16
C ASN A 99 -1.28 43.89 -36.35
N ASN A 100 -1.22 43.07 -37.40
CA ASN A 100 -0.41 43.38 -38.59
C ASN A 100 -0.98 44.56 -39.39
N LYS A 101 -2.31 44.68 -39.47
CA LYS A 101 -3.02 45.83 -40.02
C LYS A 101 -2.80 47.13 -39.22
N LEU A 102 -2.75 47.03 -37.88
CA LEU A 102 -2.40 48.17 -37.02
C LEU A 102 -0.93 48.58 -37.18
N LYS A 103 0.02 47.62 -37.26
CA LYS A 103 1.43 47.91 -37.58
C LYS A 103 1.58 48.64 -38.91
N ALA A 104 0.91 48.17 -39.97
CA ALA A 104 0.93 48.82 -41.28
C ALA A 104 0.42 50.27 -41.21
N LYS A 105 -0.67 50.52 -40.48
CA LYS A 105 -1.21 51.87 -40.27
C LYS A 105 -0.29 52.78 -39.42
N ILE A 106 0.42 52.22 -38.43
CA ILE A 106 1.43 52.98 -37.67
C ILE A 106 2.60 53.39 -38.57
N GLU A 107 3.02 52.51 -39.49
CA GLU A 107 4.09 52.82 -40.44
C GLU A 107 3.65 53.82 -41.51
N GLU A 108 2.40 53.73 -41.99
CA GLU A 108 1.76 54.76 -42.84
C GLU A 108 1.78 56.14 -42.18
N ILE A 109 1.43 56.23 -40.89
CA ILE A 109 1.48 57.48 -40.11
C ILE A 109 2.91 58.00 -39.99
N ARG A 110 3.89 57.14 -39.67
CA ARG A 110 5.32 57.54 -39.60
C ARG A 110 5.85 58.06 -40.93
N MET A 111 5.49 57.43 -42.04
CA MET A 111 5.87 57.88 -43.38
C MET A 111 5.24 59.24 -43.72
N ALA A 112 4.00 59.50 -43.29
CA ALA A 112 3.36 60.81 -43.41
C ALA A 112 4.01 61.89 -42.51
N GLU A 113 4.31 61.57 -41.25
CA GLU A 113 4.97 62.48 -40.30
C GLU A 113 6.38 62.89 -40.78
N ASN A 114 7.15 61.93 -41.31
CA ASN A 114 8.47 62.18 -41.89
C ASN A 114 8.40 63.02 -43.19
N ALA A 115 7.32 62.92 -43.96
CA ALA A 115 7.15 63.68 -45.20
C ALA A 115 6.79 65.17 -45.00
N VAL A 116 6.39 65.58 -43.79
CA VAL A 116 5.88 66.94 -43.50
C VAL A 116 6.97 67.93 -43.04
N GLN A 117 8.19 67.46 -42.73
CA GLN A 117 9.28 68.34 -42.24
C GLN A 117 10.06 69.02 -43.38
N VAL A 118 9.55 70.15 -43.87
CA VAL A 118 10.25 71.04 -44.82
C VAL A 118 10.84 72.26 -44.08
N PRO A 119 12.14 72.59 -44.24
CA PRO A 119 12.78 73.69 -43.51
C PRO A 119 12.78 75.05 -44.24
N GLY A 120 12.27 76.11 -43.58
CA GLY A 120 12.34 77.53 -43.99
C GLY A 120 11.05 78.32 -43.66
N GLN A 121 10.99 79.66 -43.69
CA GLN A 121 12.04 80.70 -43.71
C GLN A 121 11.43 82.10 -43.39
N HIS A 122 12.19 82.98 -42.71
CA HIS A 122 12.20 84.48 -42.83
C HIS A 122 11.01 85.44 -42.47
N LEU A 123 11.41 86.60 -41.89
CA LEU A 123 10.99 88.02 -42.12
C LEU A 123 10.11 88.87 -41.14
N LEU A 124 10.22 90.21 -41.32
CA LEU A 124 9.77 91.37 -40.51
C LEU A 124 8.90 92.37 -41.33
N PRO A 125 8.15 93.33 -40.69
CA PRO A 125 7.95 94.69 -41.24
C PRO A 125 8.08 95.86 -40.20
N GLN A 126 7.63 97.10 -40.52
CA GLN A 126 8.18 98.38 -39.98
C GLN A 126 7.22 99.61 -39.98
N GLY A 127 7.35 100.56 -39.02
CA GLY A 127 6.80 101.96 -39.05
C GLY A 127 6.15 102.46 -37.73
N GLY A 128 6.00 103.77 -37.36
CA GLY A 128 6.39 105.11 -37.88
C GLY A 128 6.16 106.20 -36.76
N ALA A 129 6.84 107.37 -36.67
CA ALA A 129 6.70 108.67 -37.42
C ALA A 129 5.51 109.60 -36.99
N GLU A 130 5.58 110.95 -36.84
CA GLU A 130 6.68 111.97 -36.78
C GLU A 130 6.20 113.42 -36.37
N LYS A 131 7.09 114.28 -35.81
CA LYS A 131 7.11 115.80 -35.77
C LYS A 131 5.97 116.57 -35.02
N THR A 132 6.01 117.89 -34.70
CA THR A 132 6.91 119.08 -34.90
C THR A 132 7.45 119.64 -33.54
N GLY A 133 7.98 120.85 -33.26
CA GLY A 133 8.29 122.14 -33.95
C GLY A 133 7.25 123.27 -33.68
N GLY A 134 7.57 124.55 -33.35
CA GLY A 134 8.84 125.31 -33.25
C GLY A 134 8.76 126.68 -32.48
N ASP A 135 9.67 127.64 -32.75
CA ASP A 135 10.05 128.81 -31.89
C ASP A 135 9.42 130.22 -32.13
N SER A 136 9.53 131.11 -31.12
CA SER A 136 10.32 132.38 -31.16
C SER A 136 9.68 133.66 -30.55
N LYS A 137 10.48 134.75 -30.39
CA LYS A 137 10.22 135.98 -29.62
C LYS A 137 10.40 137.28 -30.44
N LEU A 138 9.96 138.41 -29.86
CA LEU A 138 10.51 139.81 -29.92
C LEU A 138 9.60 140.96 -30.42
N LEU A 139 9.29 141.85 -29.46
CA LEU A 139 9.26 143.33 -29.51
C LEU A 139 8.65 144.11 -30.70
N LYS A 140 7.51 144.77 -30.43
CA LYS A 140 7.24 146.22 -30.70
C LYS A 140 5.92 146.61 -29.99
N ALA A 141 5.93 147.19 -28.79
CA ALA A 141 6.34 148.56 -28.39
C ALA A 141 5.16 149.56 -28.32
N SER A 142 4.79 149.91 -27.08
CA SER A 142 4.19 151.17 -26.60
C SER A 142 3.05 151.85 -27.38
N SER A 143 1.82 151.39 -27.12
CA SER A 143 0.56 152.19 -27.10
C SER A 143 -0.61 151.22 -26.91
N ARG A 144 -0.56 150.12 -27.68
CA ARG A 144 -1.43 148.94 -27.58
C ARG A 144 -1.51 148.34 -26.17
N ASN A 145 -0.53 148.59 -25.31
CA ASN A 145 -0.30 147.89 -24.04
C ASN A 145 -1.46 147.97 -23.04
N TYR A 146 -2.25 149.05 -22.96
CA TYR A 146 -3.37 149.10 -21.99
C TYR A 146 -4.58 148.28 -22.46
N ARG A 147 -4.85 148.30 -23.77
CA ARG A 147 -5.88 147.46 -24.40
C ARG A 147 -5.45 145.99 -24.37
N VAL A 148 -4.19 145.71 -24.69
CA VAL A 148 -3.58 144.38 -24.54
C VAL A 148 -3.52 143.94 -23.08
N ALA A 149 -3.31 144.82 -22.10
CA ALA A 149 -3.35 144.46 -20.67
C ALA A 149 -4.75 143.96 -20.27
N ARG A 150 -5.81 144.67 -20.68
CA ARG A 150 -7.19 144.20 -20.49
C ARG A 150 -7.44 142.90 -21.25
N GLU A 151 -7.05 142.81 -22.51
CA GLU A 151 -7.18 141.59 -23.31
C GLU A 151 -6.32 140.43 -22.77
N THR A 152 -5.19 140.67 -22.09
CA THR A 152 -4.39 139.65 -21.39
C THR A 152 -5.00 139.27 -20.05
N VAL A 153 -5.75 140.14 -19.37
CA VAL A 153 -6.51 139.75 -18.17
C VAL A 153 -7.78 138.99 -18.56
N GLU A 154 -8.44 139.37 -19.66
CA GLU A 154 -9.57 138.61 -20.22
C GLU A 154 -9.11 137.30 -20.86
N ARG A 155 -7.93 137.24 -21.50
CA ARG A 155 -7.31 135.98 -21.93
C ARG A 155 -6.82 135.15 -20.75
N ALA A 156 -6.08 135.69 -19.78
CA ALA A 156 -5.69 134.96 -18.58
C ALA A 156 -6.89 134.47 -17.75
N ARG A 157 -8.04 135.16 -17.79
CA ARG A 157 -9.30 134.64 -17.20
C ARG A 157 -9.94 133.53 -18.02
N LYS A 158 -9.87 133.59 -19.36
CA LYS A 158 -10.30 132.48 -20.23
C LYS A 158 -9.37 131.28 -20.06
N GLU A 159 -8.07 131.48 -20.19
CA GLU A 159 -7.01 130.51 -19.89
C GLU A 159 -7.16 129.93 -18.48
N LEU A 160 -7.48 130.71 -17.45
CA LEU A 160 -7.80 130.18 -16.11
C LEU A 160 -9.07 129.34 -16.12
N SER A 161 -10.17 129.79 -16.72
CA SER A 161 -11.41 128.99 -16.81
C SER A 161 -11.25 127.72 -17.66
N GLU A 162 -10.38 127.75 -18.66
CA GLU A 162 -10.00 126.62 -19.52
C GLU A 162 -9.08 125.67 -18.74
N LEU A 163 -8.11 126.18 -17.97
CA LEU A 163 -7.28 125.39 -17.06
C LEU A 163 -8.09 124.79 -15.89
N GLU A 164 -9.10 125.48 -15.38
CA GLU A 164 -10.04 124.99 -14.38
C GLU A 164 -10.97 123.91 -14.97
N ALA A 165 -11.49 124.12 -16.18
CA ALA A 165 -12.25 123.10 -16.92
C ALA A 165 -11.37 121.88 -17.27
N HIS A 166 -10.11 122.09 -17.65
CA HIS A 166 -9.13 121.02 -17.85
C HIS A 166 -8.76 120.33 -16.53
N LEU A 167 -8.65 121.04 -15.40
CA LEU A 167 -8.46 120.44 -14.07
C LEU A 167 -9.67 119.64 -13.62
N ALA A 168 -10.89 120.13 -13.87
CA ALA A 168 -12.12 119.39 -13.62
C ALA A 168 -12.19 118.12 -14.50
N SER A 169 -11.92 118.25 -15.80
CA SER A 169 -11.85 117.12 -16.74
C SER A 169 -10.75 116.11 -16.35
N ALA A 170 -9.57 116.59 -15.93
CA ALA A 170 -8.48 115.74 -15.46
C ALA A 170 -8.81 115.05 -14.12
N ARG A 171 -9.49 115.74 -13.19
CA ARG A 171 -9.99 115.14 -11.94
C ARG A 171 -11.03 114.06 -12.19
N VAL A 172 -11.97 114.28 -13.11
CA VAL A 172 -12.94 113.28 -13.57
C VAL A 172 -12.22 112.09 -14.22
N ARG A 173 -11.31 112.33 -15.18
CA ARG A 173 -10.50 111.27 -15.81
C ARG A 173 -9.66 110.48 -14.80
N LEU A 174 -9.07 111.13 -13.80
CA LEU A 174 -8.33 110.46 -12.72
C LEU A 174 -9.26 109.65 -11.79
N HIS A 175 -10.48 110.13 -11.53
CA HIS A 175 -11.50 109.37 -10.80
C HIS A 175 -11.97 108.15 -11.61
N ASP A 176 -12.20 108.30 -12.91
CA ASP A 176 -12.58 107.21 -13.82
C ASP A 176 -11.45 106.18 -13.97
N LEU A 177 -10.20 106.63 -14.05
CA LEU A 177 -9.04 105.73 -14.04
C LEU A 177 -8.90 105.01 -12.70
N ARG A 178 -9.11 105.68 -11.55
CA ARG A 178 -9.08 105.04 -10.23
C ARG A 178 -10.21 104.04 -10.03
N THR A 179 -11.44 104.34 -10.47
CA THR A 179 -12.58 103.42 -10.37
C THR A 179 -12.45 102.25 -11.34
N ARG A 180 -11.96 102.46 -12.57
CA ARG A 180 -11.56 101.38 -13.49
C ARG A 180 -10.45 100.51 -12.89
N GLN A 181 -9.37 101.10 -12.39
CA GLN A 181 -8.26 100.37 -11.77
C GLN A 181 -8.69 99.62 -10.50
N GLY A 182 -9.61 100.17 -9.71
CA GLY A 182 -10.23 99.48 -8.59
C GLY A 182 -11.04 98.26 -9.03
N ARG A 183 -11.89 98.40 -10.06
CA ARG A 183 -12.63 97.28 -10.65
C ARG A 183 -11.70 96.22 -11.24
N SER A 184 -10.64 96.61 -11.95
CA SER A 184 -9.61 95.68 -12.44
C SER A 184 -8.86 94.96 -11.32
N ARG A 185 -8.52 95.66 -10.23
CA ARG A 185 -7.87 95.05 -9.05
C ARG A 185 -8.81 94.08 -8.32
N SER A 186 -10.11 94.37 -8.24
CA SER A 186 -11.10 93.40 -7.75
C SER A 186 -11.15 92.20 -8.68
N ALA A 187 -11.44 92.39 -9.97
CA ALA A 187 -11.55 91.30 -10.94
C ALA A 187 -10.31 90.39 -11.00
N VAL A 188 -9.10 90.94 -10.87
CA VAL A 188 -7.87 90.15 -10.73
C VAL A 188 -7.83 89.39 -9.40
N ARG A 189 -8.15 90.02 -8.26
CA ARG A 189 -8.22 89.33 -6.96
C ARG A 189 -9.25 88.21 -6.97
N ASP A 190 -10.45 88.49 -7.47
CA ASP A 190 -11.57 87.56 -7.58
C ASP A 190 -11.23 86.39 -8.53
N SER A 191 -10.55 86.68 -9.65
CA SER A 191 -9.99 85.65 -10.54
C SER A 191 -8.92 84.80 -9.86
N THR A 192 -7.96 85.39 -9.12
CA THR A 192 -6.96 84.61 -8.37
C THR A 192 -7.57 83.75 -7.27
N ALA A 193 -8.61 84.24 -6.58
CA ALA A 193 -9.37 83.46 -5.59
C ALA A 193 -10.17 82.33 -6.24
N MET A 194 -10.76 82.56 -7.42
CA MET A 194 -11.44 81.53 -8.20
C MET A 194 -10.45 80.45 -8.68
N MET A 195 -9.26 80.84 -9.13
CA MET A 195 -8.21 79.91 -9.55
C MET A 195 -7.61 79.14 -8.37
N ALA A 196 -7.45 79.75 -7.20
CA ALA A 196 -7.05 79.05 -5.97
C ALA A 196 -8.10 77.99 -5.57
N ARG A 197 -9.40 78.34 -5.56
CA ARG A 197 -10.49 77.38 -5.32
C ARG A 197 -10.55 76.26 -6.36
N ARG A 198 -10.27 76.56 -7.64
CA ARG A 198 -10.18 75.54 -8.71
C ARG A 198 -8.99 74.60 -8.48
N ARG A 199 -7.82 75.10 -8.09
CA ARG A 199 -6.66 74.26 -7.73
C ARG A 199 -6.98 73.35 -6.54
N GLN A 200 -7.52 73.91 -5.47
CA GLN A 200 -7.93 73.12 -4.30
C GLN A 200 -8.93 72.00 -4.68
N ASN A 201 -9.96 72.29 -5.46
CA ASN A 201 -10.93 71.28 -5.91
C ASN A 201 -10.27 70.19 -6.80
N ILE A 202 -9.32 70.57 -7.67
CA ILE A 202 -8.53 69.61 -8.46
C ILE A 202 -7.63 68.76 -7.56
N GLU A 203 -7.00 69.34 -6.55
CA GLU A 203 -6.17 68.63 -5.57
C GLU A 203 -7.00 67.66 -4.70
N GLU A 204 -8.18 68.08 -4.26
CA GLU A 204 -9.17 67.24 -3.57
C GLU A 204 -9.63 66.09 -4.46
N GLN A 205 -10.01 66.36 -5.72
CA GLN A 205 -10.39 65.33 -6.70
C GLN A 205 -9.25 64.33 -6.97
N VAL A 206 -8.03 64.82 -7.19
CA VAL A 206 -6.83 63.98 -7.40
C VAL A 206 -6.53 63.12 -6.16
N ASN A 207 -6.72 63.66 -4.96
CA ASN A 207 -6.52 62.89 -3.73
C ASN A 207 -7.61 61.82 -3.53
N VAL A 208 -8.88 62.10 -3.88
CA VAL A 208 -9.95 61.09 -3.91
C VAL A 208 -9.68 60.00 -4.95
N SER A 209 -9.23 60.34 -6.16
CA SER A 209 -8.85 59.34 -7.16
C SER A 209 -7.64 58.52 -6.72
N ARG A 210 -6.67 59.11 -6.00
CA ARG A 210 -5.52 58.39 -5.43
C ARG A 210 -5.90 57.42 -4.31
N THR A 211 -6.85 57.77 -3.43
CA THR A 211 -7.32 56.85 -2.39
C THR A 211 -8.18 55.73 -2.98
N GLN A 212 -8.97 56.02 -4.03
CA GLN A 212 -9.69 55.00 -4.81
C GLN A 212 -8.73 54.02 -5.50
N LEU A 213 -7.69 54.52 -6.18
CA LEU A 213 -6.68 53.67 -6.81
C LEU A 213 -5.98 52.76 -5.79
N ARG A 214 -5.53 53.30 -4.65
CA ARG A 214 -4.94 52.49 -3.56
C ARG A 214 -5.89 51.43 -2.98
N GLY A 215 -7.19 51.73 -2.93
CA GLY A 215 -8.21 50.76 -2.53
C GLY A 215 -8.38 49.62 -3.54
N LEU A 216 -8.28 49.92 -4.83
CA LEU A 216 -8.31 48.93 -5.91
C LEU A 216 -7.01 48.11 -5.98
N GLU A 217 -5.85 48.75 -5.79
CA GLU A 217 -4.54 48.10 -5.67
C GLU A 217 -4.56 47.05 -4.54
N ALA A 218 -4.92 47.45 -3.31
CA ALA A 218 -5.02 46.54 -2.17
C ALA A 218 -6.08 45.43 -2.35
N HIS A 219 -7.15 45.68 -3.11
CA HIS A 219 -8.14 44.65 -3.48
C HIS A 219 -7.56 43.65 -4.49
N ILE A 220 -6.76 44.12 -5.47
CA ILE A 220 -6.08 43.25 -6.44
C ILE A 220 -5.03 42.38 -5.73
N ASP A 221 -4.26 42.95 -4.80
CA ASP A 221 -3.26 42.21 -4.02
C ASP A 221 -3.90 41.11 -3.16
N SER A 222 -4.96 41.43 -2.41
CA SER A 222 -5.67 40.46 -1.56
C SER A 222 -6.41 39.38 -2.36
N GLU A 223 -6.93 39.69 -3.55
CA GLU A 223 -7.45 38.69 -4.48
C GLU A 223 -6.33 37.82 -5.10
N SER A 224 -5.16 38.40 -5.38
CA SER A 224 -3.97 37.67 -5.85
C SER A 224 -3.48 36.66 -4.80
N GLU A 225 -3.42 37.07 -3.52
CA GLU A 225 -3.16 36.15 -2.40
C GLU A 225 -4.25 35.07 -2.26
N ARG A 226 -5.52 35.41 -2.49
CA ARG A 226 -6.64 34.45 -2.41
C ARG A 226 -6.54 33.40 -3.53
N LEU A 227 -6.24 33.82 -4.76
CA LEU A 227 -6.01 32.94 -5.90
C LEU A 227 -4.77 32.07 -5.69
N SER A 228 -3.68 32.63 -5.15
CA SER A 228 -2.45 31.88 -4.85
C SER A 228 -2.71 30.74 -3.85
N ARG A 229 -3.43 31.01 -2.76
CA ARG A 229 -3.85 29.99 -1.78
C ARG A 229 -4.78 28.92 -2.39
N LEU A 230 -5.64 29.30 -3.34
CA LEU A 230 -6.47 28.33 -4.08
C LEU A 230 -5.63 27.45 -5.03
N LEU A 231 -4.59 28.00 -5.67
CA LEU A 231 -3.65 27.23 -6.49
C LEU A 231 -2.80 26.27 -5.67
N GLU A 232 -2.40 26.64 -4.45
CA GLU A 232 -1.72 25.74 -3.50
C GLU A 232 -2.64 24.59 -3.05
N SER A 233 -3.90 24.90 -2.71
CA SER A 233 -4.92 23.90 -2.40
C SER A 233 -5.15 22.94 -3.57
N ALA A 234 -5.28 23.46 -4.79
CA ALA A 234 -5.45 22.65 -6.00
C ALA A 234 -4.23 21.75 -6.29
N LYS A 235 -3.00 22.22 -6.05
CA LYS A 235 -1.78 21.39 -6.14
C LYS A 235 -1.78 20.28 -5.08
N SER A 236 -2.18 20.58 -3.84
CA SER A 236 -2.28 19.59 -2.77
C SER A 236 -3.33 18.51 -3.09
N LEU A 237 -4.52 18.89 -3.55
CA LEU A 237 -5.57 17.97 -3.98
C LEU A 237 -5.13 17.11 -5.18
N ARG A 238 -4.41 17.69 -6.14
CA ARG A 238 -3.83 16.92 -7.26
C ARG A 238 -2.85 15.85 -6.76
N HIS A 239 -1.93 16.21 -5.88
CA HIS A 239 -0.99 15.25 -5.30
C HIS A 239 -1.71 14.13 -4.53
N GLN A 240 -2.79 14.44 -3.80
CA GLN A 240 -3.62 13.42 -3.13
C GLN A 240 -4.30 12.48 -4.13
N ILE A 241 -4.82 13.01 -5.25
CA ILE A 241 -5.38 12.21 -6.35
C ILE A 241 -4.29 11.29 -6.96
N ASP A 242 -3.11 11.83 -7.25
CA ASP A 242 -1.99 11.06 -7.81
C ASP A 242 -1.59 9.91 -6.85
N VAL A 243 -1.51 10.17 -5.53
CA VAL A 243 -1.26 9.14 -4.51
C VAL A 243 -2.38 8.09 -4.48
N HIS A 244 -3.66 8.49 -4.49
CA HIS A 244 -4.77 7.54 -4.52
C HIS A 244 -4.77 6.66 -5.77
N ILE A 245 -4.40 7.20 -6.94
CA ILE A 245 -4.24 6.42 -8.17
C ILE A 245 -3.12 5.38 -8.03
N THR A 246 -1.97 5.75 -7.44
CA THR A 246 -0.88 4.78 -7.20
C THR A 246 -1.28 3.69 -6.20
N MET A 247 -2.01 4.04 -5.14
CA MET A 247 -2.52 3.07 -4.16
C MET A 247 -3.55 2.13 -4.80
N GLN A 248 -4.46 2.65 -5.62
CA GLN A 248 -5.44 1.83 -6.34
C GLN A 248 -4.72 0.86 -7.29
N SER A 249 -3.76 1.33 -8.09
CA SER A 249 -3.00 0.47 -9.01
C SER A 249 -2.21 -0.63 -8.30
N GLN A 250 -1.80 -0.42 -7.04
CA GLN A 250 -1.17 -1.46 -6.21
C GLN A 250 -2.21 -2.47 -5.71
N MET A 251 -3.38 -2.02 -5.26
CA MET A 251 -4.47 -2.92 -4.86
C MET A 251 -5.01 -3.74 -6.02
N ASP A 252 -5.18 -3.14 -7.21
CA ASP A 252 -5.66 -3.83 -8.41
C ASP A 252 -4.67 -4.94 -8.84
N GLY A 253 -3.37 -4.74 -8.64
CA GLY A 253 -2.35 -5.79 -8.79
C GLY A 253 -2.53 -6.94 -7.79
N LEU A 254 -2.65 -6.64 -6.49
CA LEU A 254 -2.88 -7.65 -5.45
C LEU A 254 -4.19 -8.44 -5.64
N TRP A 255 -5.23 -7.81 -6.20
CA TRP A 255 -6.46 -8.50 -6.58
C TRP A 255 -6.25 -9.47 -7.75
N HIS A 256 -5.44 -9.10 -8.74
CA HIS A 256 -5.13 -9.97 -9.87
C HIS A 256 -4.22 -11.15 -9.46
N ASP A 257 -3.20 -10.91 -8.63
CA ASP A 257 -2.35 -11.97 -8.07
C ASP A 257 -3.20 -13.00 -7.31
N ARG A 258 -4.21 -12.53 -6.56
CA ARG A 258 -5.17 -13.37 -5.83
C ARG A 258 -6.17 -14.10 -6.74
N GLU A 259 -6.55 -13.50 -7.87
CA GLU A 259 -7.37 -14.14 -8.89
C GLU A 259 -6.60 -15.30 -9.56
N LEU A 260 -5.30 -15.12 -9.81
CA LEU A 260 -4.40 -16.15 -10.32
C LEU A 260 -4.20 -17.29 -9.29
N GLU A 261 -3.93 -16.97 -8.01
CA GLU A 261 -3.86 -17.94 -6.90
C GLU A 261 -5.14 -18.81 -6.84
N MET A 262 -6.32 -18.18 -6.88
CA MET A 262 -7.59 -18.89 -6.90
C MET A 262 -7.77 -19.76 -8.15
N ALA A 263 -7.35 -19.28 -9.32
CA ALA A 263 -7.40 -20.05 -10.57
C ALA A 263 -6.43 -21.25 -10.58
N GLU A 264 -5.34 -21.21 -9.80
CA GLU A 264 -4.43 -22.34 -9.62
C GLU A 264 -5.02 -23.38 -8.66
N VAL A 265 -5.54 -22.96 -7.51
CA VAL A 265 -6.27 -23.85 -6.58
C VAL A 265 -7.46 -24.53 -7.28
N MET A 266 -8.15 -23.85 -8.20
CA MET A 266 -9.20 -24.47 -9.02
C MET A 266 -8.70 -25.54 -10.00
N LYS A 267 -7.48 -25.42 -10.54
CA LYS A 267 -6.86 -26.46 -11.37
C LYS A 267 -6.43 -27.66 -10.52
N GLU A 268 -5.77 -27.39 -9.38
CA GLU A 268 -5.32 -28.43 -8.44
C GLU A 268 -6.50 -29.24 -7.90
N THR A 269 -7.62 -28.58 -7.57
CA THR A 269 -8.83 -29.29 -7.11
C THR A 269 -9.52 -30.08 -8.22
N SER A 270 -9.49 -29.63 -9.49
CA SER A 270 -9.92 -30.47 -10.63
C SER A 270 -9.05 -31.72 -10.77
N PHE A 271 -7.73 -31.55 -10.76
CA PHE A 271 -6.79 -32.65 -10.85
C PHE A 271 -6.94 -33.64 -9.69
N LEU A 272 -7.15 -33.15 -8.46
CA LEU A 272 -7.41 -34.02 -7.31
C LEU A 272 -8.73 -34.80 -7.46
N ILE A 273 -9.77 -34.20 -8.04
CA ILE A 273 -11.04 -34.88 -8.35
C ILE A 273 -10.81 -35.98 -9.41
N GLU A 274 -10.03 -35.70 -10.45
CA GLU A 274 -9.65 -36.67 -11.48
C GLU A 274 -8.88 -37.87 -10.88
N VAL A 275 -7.87 -37.61 -10.03
CA VAL A 275 -7.14 -38.67 -9.30
C VAL A 275 -8.05 -39.47 -8.36
N CYS A 276 -8.98 -38.81 -7.66
CA CYS A 276 -9.96 -39.49 -6.81
C CYS A 276 -10.93 -40.37 -7.61
N ASN A 277 -11.30 -39.96 -8.84
CA ASN A 277 -12.14 -40.76 -9.72
C ASN A 277 -11.40 -42.02 -10.20
N VAL A 278 -10.14 -41.91 -10.63
CA VAL A 278 -9.32 -43.07 -11.03
C VAL A 278 -9.17 -44.06 -9.87
N LEU A 279 -8.85 -43.59 -8.66
CA LEU A 279 -8.76 -44.45 -7.46
C LEU A 279 -10.11 -45.10 -7.08
N VAL A 280 -11.24 -44.46 -7.43
CA VAL A 280 -12.58 -45.04 -7.28
C VAL A 280 -12.83 -46.13 -8.33
N GLU A 281 -12.38 -45.93 -9.57
CA GLU A 281 -12.48 -46.90 -10.66
C GLU A 281 -11.62 -48.15 -10.40
N GLU A 282 -10.32 -47.99 -10.11
CA GLU A 282 -9.40 -49.07 -9.73
C GLU A 282 -9.93 -49.91 -8.56
N ARG A 283 -10.46 -49.25 -7.52
CA ARG A 283 -11.10 -49.92 -6.38
C ARG A 283 -12.32 -50.74 -6.81
N ASN A 284 -13.14 -50.21 -7.71
CA ASN A 284 -14.32 -50.91 -8.21
C ASN A 284 -13.91 -52.13 -9.06
N GLU A 285 -12.86 -52.04 -9.87
CA GLU A 285 -12.31 -53.18 -10.61
C GLU A 285 -11.76 -54.26 -9.66
N CYS A 286 -10.98 -53.87 -8.64
CA CYS A 286 -10.49 -54.81 -7.63
C CYS A 286 -11.63 -55.50 -6.86
N GLN A 287 -12.73 -54.78 -6.59
CA GLN A 287 -13.93 -55.38 -5.99
C GLN A 287 -14.62 -56.38 -6.93
N GLN A 288 -14.70 -56.09 -8.23
CA GLN A 288 -15.23 -57.03 -9.23
C GLN A 288 -14.35 -58.29 -9.33
N GLN A 289 -13.02 -58.13 -9.38
CA GLN A 289 -12.08 -59.25 -9.39
C GLN A 289 -12.20 -60.12 -8.12
N LEU A 290 -12.37 -59.51 -6.95
CA LEU A 290 -12.59 -60.24 -5.69
C LEU A 290 -13.92 -61.00 -5.65
N ILE A 291 -14.97 -60.47 -6.30
CA ILE A 291 -16.27 -61.16 -6.42
C ILE A 291 -16.13 -62.35 -7.38
N GLU A 292 -15.46 -62.18 -8.52
CA GLU A 292 -15.26 -63.25 -9.50
C GLU A 292 -14.35 -64.36 -8.95
N LEU A 293 -13.27 -64.03 -8.25
CA LEU A 293 -12.42 -65.02 -7.57
C LEU A 293 -13.17 -65.82 -6.50
N ARG A 294 -14.10 -65.19 -5.76
CA ARG A 294 -14.99 -65.91 -4.84
C ARG A 294 -15.94 -66.84 -5.59
N ARG A 295 -16.56 -66.37 -6.68
CA ARG A 295 -17.47 -67.17 -7.52
C ARG A 295 -16.77 -68.39 -8.12
N VAL A 296 -15.49 -68.27 -8.48
CA VAL A 296 -14.67 -69.40 -8.94
C VAL A 296 -14.33 -70.34 -7.79
N ALA A 297 -13.88 -69.82 -6.64
CA ALA A 297 -13.58 -70.65 -5.46
C ALA A 297 -14.81 -71.40 -4.90
N GLU A 298 -15.99 -70.77 -4.96
CA GLU A 298 -17.28 -71.40 -4.64
C GLU A 298 -17.59 -72.53 -5.63
N ALA A 299 -17.44 -72.30 -6.94
CA ALA A 299 -17.67 -73.31 -7.97
C ALA A 299 -16.67 -74.50 -7.89
N ASP A 300 -15.41 -74.23 -7.54
CA ASP A 300 -14.39 -75.25 -7.30
C ASP A 300 -14.69 -76.06 -6.04
N ALA A 301 -15.11 -75.41 -4.93
CA ALA A 301 -15.56 -76.11 -3.72
C ALA A 301 -16.77 -77.01 -4.01
N ASP A 302 -17.75 -76.50 -4.76
CA ASP A 302 -18.90 -77.22 -5.27
C ASP A 302 -18.48 -78.45 -6.12
N ALA A 303 -17.38 -78.37 -6.86
CA ALA A 303 -16.84 -79.48 -7.66
C ALA A 303 -16.10 -80.50 -6.79
N TYR A 304 -15.29 -80.06 -5.83
CA TYR A 304 -14.64 -80.92 -4.85
C TYR A 304 -15.64 -81.70 -4.00
N GLU A 305 -16.73 -81.07 -3.54
CA GLU A 305 -17.77 -81.77 -2.78
C GLU A 305 -18.47 -82.85 -3.62
N LYS A 306 -18.74 -82.59 -4.91
CA LYS A 306 -19.31 -83.60 -5.83
C LYS A 306 -18.36 -84.79 -6.00
N VAL A 307 -17.09 -84.55 -6.30
CA VAL A 307 -16.07 -85.61 -6.46
C VAL A 307 -15.84 -86.37 -5.14
N PHE A 308 -15.90 -85.70 -3.99
CA PHE A 308 -15.78 -86.34 -2.68
C PHE A 308 -16.98 -87.25 -2.39
N ASN A 309 -18.21 -86.79 -2.64
CA ASN A 309 -19.43 -87.60 -2.48
C ASN A 309 -19.46 -88.79 -3.46
N GLU A 310 -18.98 -88.61 -4.70
CA GLU A 310 -18.77 -89.72 -5.63
C GLU A 310 -17.78 -90.75 -5.08
N LEU A 311 -16.62 -90.32 -4.58
CA LEU A 311 -15.59 -91.19 -4.00
C LEU A 311 -16.09 -91.94 -2.75
N VAL A 312 -16.81 -91.26 -1.85
CA VAL A 312 -17.47 -91.90 -0.69
C VAL A 312 -18.45 -92.97 -1.16
N SER A 313 -19.27 -92.69 -2.17
CA SER A 313 -20.21 -93.69 -2.71
C SER A 313 -19.48 -94.88 -3.36
N VAL A 314 -18.30 -94.69 -3.95
CA VAL A 314 -17.44 -95.78 -4.47
C VAL A 314 -16.84 -96.59 -3.32
N GLU A 315 -16.44 -95.94 -2.23
CA GLU A 315 -15.95 -96.62 -1.03
C GLU A 315 -17.04 -97.45 -0.36
N GLU A 316 -18.28 -96.96 -0.27
CA GLU A 316 -19.45 -97.70 0.23
C GLU A 316 -19.80 -98.92 -0.65
N ARG A 317 -19.75 -98.76 -1.98
CA ARG A 317 -19.86 -99.90 -2.92
C ARG A 317 -18.72 -100.90 -2.72
N SER A 318 -17.49 -100.45 -2.47
CA SER A 318 -16.36 -101.33 -2.17
C SER A 318 -16.51 -102.03 -0.81
N LYS A 319 -17.00 -101.33 0.22
CA LYS A 319 -17.27 -101.89 1.56
C LYS A 319 -18.35 -102.98 1.49
N SER A 320 -19.47 -102.72 0.82
CA SER A 320 -20.56 -103.69 0.64
C SER A 320 -20.15 -104.88 -0.26
N GLN A 321 -19.37 -104.67 -1.31
CA GLN A 321 -18.76 -105.78 -2.06
C GLN A 321 -17.80 -106.61 -1.18
N LYS A 322 -16.99 -105.96 -0.33
CA LYS A 322 -16.09 -106.65 0.61
C LYS A 322 -16.84 -107.44 1.70
N THR A 323 -18.00 -106.98 2.18
CA THR A 323 -18.81 -107.78 3.12
C THR A 323 -19.44 -108.98 2.42
N VAL A 324 -20.02 -108.80 1.22
CA VAL A 324 -20.57 -109.92 0.42
C VAL A 324 -19.49 -110.96 0.07
N LEU A 325 -18.27 -110.51 -0.27
CA LEU A 325 -17.13 -111.41 -0.52
C LEU A 325 -16.66 -112.12 0.75
N ARG A 326 -16.63 -111.44 1.91
CA ARG A 326 -16.32 -112.08 3.20
C ARG A 326 -17.36 -113.15 3.55
N GLU A 327 -18.64 -112.81 3.49
CA GLU A 327 -19.71 -113.80 3.70
C GLU A 327 -19.64 -114.97 2.71
N GLY A 328 -19.21 -114.74 1.48
CA GLY A 328 -18.96 -115.78 0.48
C GLY A 328 -17.78 -116.67 0.85
N ILE A 329 -16.68 -116.09 1.32
CA ILE A 329 -15.52 -116.81 1.86
C ILE A 329 -15.88 -117.59 3.10
N ASP A 330 -16.65 -117.02 4.04
CA ASP A 330 -17.10 -117.68 5.27
C ASP A 330 -18.00 -118.89 4.94
N LYS A 331 -18.93 -118.74 3.99
CA LYS A 331 -19.75 -119.85 3.47
C LYS A 331 -18.88 -120.94 2.84
N LEU A 332 -17.93 -120.57 1.96
CA LEU A 332 -17.01 -121.51 1.32
C LEU A 332 -16.06 -122.16 2.35
N MET A 333 -15.66 -121.47 3.41
CA MET A 333 -14.88 -122.03 4.52
C MET A 333 -15.72 -122.98 5.37
N CYS A 334 -17.03 -122.75 5.56
CA CYS A 334 -17.92 -123.73 6.16
C CYS A 334 -18.09 -124.98 5.29
N GLU A 335 -18.28 -124.82 3.97
CA GLU A 335 -18.36 -125.93 3.02
C GLU A 335 -17.04 -126.72 2.97
N VAL A 336 -15.91 -126.04 2.85
CA VAL A 336 -14.58 -126.64 2.92
C VAL A 336 -14.33 -127.26 4.29
N ALA A 337 -14.82 -126.72 5.41
CA ALA A 337 -14.71 -127.38 6.72
C ALA A 337 -15.57 -128.64 6.83
N VAL A 338 -16.69 -128.75 6.09
CA VAL A 338 -17.47 -130.00 5.96
C VAL A 338 -16.71 -131.01 5.09
N VAL A 339 -16.18 -130.59 3.94
CA VAL A 339 -15.36 -131.43 3.04
C VAL A 339 -14.06 -131.86 3.72
N VAL A 340 -13.43 -131.00 4.51
CA VAL A 340 -12.24 -131.30 5.31
C VAL A 340 -12.58 -132.23 6.46
N LYS A 341 -13.71 -132.09 7.17
CA LYS A 341 -14.14 -133.10 8.16
C LYS A 341 -14.42 -134.47 7.54
N ALA A 342 -14.93 -134.51 6.31
CA ALA A 342 -15.08 -135.74 5.53
C ALA A 342 -13.72 -136.31 5.08
N ARG A 343 -12.80 -135.45 4.60
CA ARG A 343 -11.43 -135.83 4.25
C ARG A 343 -10.63 -136.28 5.46
N GLU A 344 -10.72 -135.63 6.60
CA GLU A 344 -10.13 -136.02 7.88
C GLU A 344 -10.70 -137.33 8.42
N ALA A 345 -11.93 -137.71 8.06
CA ALA A 345 -12.44 -139.04 8.36
C ALA A 345 -11.70 -140.12 7.56
N ILE A 346 -11.39 -139.83 6.29
CA ILE A 346 -10.58 -140.68 5.40
C ILE A 346 -9.09 -140.60 5.77
N GLU A 347 -8.59 -139.44 6.21
CA GLU A 347 -7.18 -139.23 6.56
C GLU A 347 -6.87 -139.68 7.98
N ARG A 348 -7.83 -139.80 8.89
CA ARG A 348 -7.67 -140.62 10.12
C ARG A 348 -7.57 -142.13 9.82
N GLU A 349 -7.90 -142.56 8.60
CA GLU A 349 -7.61 -143.91 8.08
C GLU A 349 -6.17 -144.02 7.54
N VAL A 350 -5.60 -142.92 7.01
CA VAL A 350 -4.30 -142.88 6.33
C VAL A 350 -3.14 -142.42 7.22
N LEU A 351 -3.31 -141.34 7.99
CA LEU A 351 -2.33 -140.74 8.92
C LEU A 351 -2.19 -141.52 10.24
N SER A 352 -2.48 -142.82 10.23
CA SER A 352 -1.92 -143.77 11.21
C SER A 352 -0.44 -144.11 10.91
N LYS A 353 0.20 -143.38 9.99
CA LYS A 353 1.51 -143.69 9.40
C LYS A 353 2.35 -142.43 9.13
N LEU A 354 3.52 -142.40 9.78
CA LEU A 354 4.66 -141.48 9.65
C LEU A 354 4.53 -140.09 10.31
N ASP A 355 5.68 -139.63 10.81
CA ASP A 355 5.92 -138.51 11.71
C ASP A 355 7.17 -137.70 11.24
N SER A 356 7.43 -136.57 11.90
CA SER A 356 8.79 -136.02 12.21
C SER A 356 9.64 -135.21 11.19
N ALA A 357 9.58 -133.87 11.36
CA ALA A 357 10.71 -132.94 11.65
C ALA A 357 11.78 -132.50 10.61
N GLY A 358 12.37 -131.31 10.85
CA GLY A 358 13.60 -130.76 10.21
C GLY A 358 13.73 -129.21 10.27
N ASP A 359 14.93 -128.67 10.56
CA ASP A 359 15.27 -127.22 10.69
C ASP A 359 16.80 -126.98 10.46
N VAL A 360 17.31 -125.72 10.54
CA VAL A 360 18.71 -125.22 10.79
C VAL A 360 19.39 -124.32 9.71
N GLN A 361 19.46 -123.00 10.00
CA GLN A 361 20.63 -122.08 10.24
C GLN A 361 21.96 -122.02 9.39
N ALA A 362 22.66 -120.86 9.50
CA ALA A 362 24.13 -120.57 9.30
C ALA A 362 24.64 -120.25 7.84
N GLU A 363 25.79 -119.57 7.54
CA GLU A 363 26.84 -118.81 8.31
C GLU A 363 27.74 -117.88 7.41
N ALA A 364 28.81 -117.25 7.98
CA ALA A 364 30.10 -116.81 7.35
C ALA A 364 30.18 -115.58 6.36
N ALA A 365 31.35 -114.97 6.00
CA ALA A 365 32.64 -114.69 6.68
C ALA A 365 33.62 -113.76 5.86
N VAL A 366 34.56 -113.09 6.57
CA VAL A 366 35.98 -112.67 6.28
C VAL A 366 36.58 -112.64 4.85
N VAL A 367 37.40 -111.61 4.52
CA VAL A 367 38.73 -111.67 3.81
C VAL A 367 39.49 -110.32 3.89
N ASP A 368 40.83 -110.32 3.72
CA ASP A 368 41.80 -109.22 3.93
C ASP A 368 42.98 -109.32 2.92
N ASP A 369 43.48 -108.21 2.32
CA ASP A 369 44.80 -108.12 1.64
C ASP A 369 45.27 -106.67 1.29
N ASP A 370 46.58 -106.57 0.98
CA ASP A 370 47.35 -105.53 0.25
C ASP A 370 47.50 -104.10 0.83
N SER A 371 48.43 -103.94 1.78
CA SER A 371 48.53 -102.76 2.68
C SER A 371 49.60 -101.70 2.36
N ASN A 372 50.20 -101.66 1.15
CA ASN A 372 51.29 -100.72 0.83
C ASN A 372 50.94 -99.56 -0.13
N GLY A 373 50.00 -99.73 -1.07
CA GLY A 373 49.40 -98.57 -1.75
C GLY A 373 48.56 -97.74 -0.78
N VAL A 374 47.78 -98.46 0.03
CA VAL A 374 46.94 -97.96 1.11
C VAL A 374 47.67 -97.01 2.06
N ARG A 375 48.97 -97.20 2.35
CA ARG A 375 49.73 -96.32 3.28
C ARG A 375 50.07 -94.93 2.74
N ARG A 376 50.06 -94.70 1.42
CA ARG A 376 50.19 -93.34 0.87
C ARG A 376 48.84 -92.66 0.79
N GLN A 377 47.83 -93.39 0.29
CA GLN A 377 46.46 -92.93 0.27
C GLN A 377 45.93 -92.64 1.68
N LEU A 378 46.30 -93.44 2.70
CA LEU A 378 45.99 -93.17 4.11
C LEU A 378 46.49 -91.80 4.54
N ARG A 379 47.69 -91.37 4.15
CA ARG A 379 48.18 -90.04 4.52
C ARG A 379 47.44 -88.92 3.81
N GLU A 380 47.17 -89.10 2.52
CA GLU A 380 46.35 -88.15 1.75
C GLU A 380 44.92 -88.08 2.34
N PHE A 381 44.35 -89.22 2.77
CA PHE A 381 43.07 -89.29 3.49
C PHE A 381 43.14 -88.77 4.93
N GLU A 382 44.26 -88.90 5.64
CA GLU A 382 44.51 -88.29 6.97
C GLU A 382 44.51 -86.76 6.83
N GLU A 383 45.20 -86.21 5.83
CA GLU A 383 45.20 -84.77 5.52
C GLU A 383 43.79 -84.28 5.09
N PHE A 384 43.06 -85.04 4.27
CA PHE A 384 41.66 -84.72 3.94
C PHE A 384 40.71 -84.86 5.14
N LEU A 385 40.93 -85.83 6.03
CA LEU A 385 40.15 -86.01 7.26
C LEU A 385 40.40 -84.89 8.25
N GLU A 386 41.65 -84.47 8.45
CA GLU A 386 41.98 -83.32 9.31
C GLU A 386 41.34 -82.02 8.76
N TYR A 387 41.31 -81.85 7.43
CA TYR A 387 40.61 -80.73 6.80
C TYR A 387 39.08 -80.81 6.98
N LEU A 388 38.48 -82.00 6.86
CA LEU A 388 37.04 -82.21 7.08
C LEU A 388 36.66 -82.06 8.56
N ILE A 389 37.46 -82.56 9.50
CA ILE A 389 37.30 -82.38 10.95
C ILE A 389 37.29 -80.89 11.29
N ASN A 390 38.19 -80.10 10.71
CA ASN A 390 38.20 -78.63 10.88
C ASN A 390 36.96 -77.93 10.28
N ILE A 391 36.34 -78.49 9.24
CA ILE A 391 35.10 -77.93 8.63
C ILE A 391 33.85 -78.31 9.44
N VAL A 392 33.77 -79.55 9.94
CA VAL A 392 32.65 -80.04 10.76
C VAL A 392 32.74 -79.51 12.19
N GLY A 393 33.96 -79.25 12.68
CA GLY A 393 34.23 -78.81 14.05
C GLY A 393 34.23 -79.93 15.10
N THR A 394 34.33 -81.19 14.67
CA THR A 394 34.27 -82.37 15.54
C THR A 394 35.22 -83.47 15.09
N ASP A 395 35.97 -84.04 16.03
CA ASP A 395 36.93 -85.15 15.78
C ASP A 395 36.23 -86.52 15.59
N GLU A 396 34.90 -86.59 15.65
CA GLU A 396 34.15 -87.84 15.59
C GLU A 396 33.96 -88.31 14.13
N LEU A 397 34.70 -89.35 13.74
CA LEU A 397 34.73 -89.90 12.38
C LEU A 397 33.33 -90.24 11.83
N SER A 398 32.42 -90.75 12.67
CA SER A 398 31.02 -91.05 12.33
C SER A 398 30.19 -89.82 11.95
N GLN A 399 30.55 -88.63 12.46
CA GLN A 399 29.91 -87.37 12.05
C GLN A 399 30.51 -86.86 10.73
N VAL A 400 31.83 -87.00 10.56
CA VAL A 400 32.54 -86.63 9.32
C VAL A 400 32.10 -87.49 8.12
N GLU A 401 31.93 -88.80 8.32
CA GLU A 401 31.43 -89.71 7.29
C GLU A 401 30.00 -89.35 6.85
N LYS A 402 29.10 -89.05 7.81
CA LYS A 402 27.73 -88.60 7.52
C LYS A 402 27.70 -87.25 6.80
N TYR A 403 28.50 -86.29 7.26
CA TYR A 403 28.65 -84.99 6.63
C TYR A 403 29.00 -85.14 5.15
N VAL A 404 30.04 -85.94 4.83
CA VAL A 404 30.49 -86.20 3.45
C VAL A 404 29.43 -86.98 2.66
N SER A 405 28.88 -88.06 3.21
CA SER A 405 28.19 -89.11 2.43
C SER A 405 26.68 -88.96 2.39
N GLU A 406 26.04 -88.67 3.53
CA GLU A 406 24.57 -88.59 3.64
C GLU A 406 24.05 -87.16 3.42
N GLU A 407 24.82 -86.15 3.82
CA GLU A 407 24.34 -84.76 3.84
C GLU A 407 24.73 -83.91 2.61
N ASN A 408 25.53 -84.43 1.66
CA ASN A 408 25.98 -83.66 0.47
C ASN A 408 24.82 -82.95 -0.25
N ASP A 409 23.74 -83.69 -0.52
CA ASP A 409 22.52 -83.21 -1.18
C ASP A 409 21.77 -82.13 -0.38
N TYR A 410 21.81 -82.22 0.95
CA TYR A 410 21.21 -81.24 1.85
C TYR A 410 22.09 -80.01 2.01
N ARG A 411 23.43 -80.16 1.98
CA ARG A 411 24.39 -79.06 2.03
C ARG A 411 24.36 -78.21 0.74
N PHE A 412 24.17 -78.81 -0.43
CA PHE A 412 23.91 -78.04 -1.67
C PHE A 412 22.58 -77.27 -1.59
N LYS A 413 21.47 -77.91 -1.19
CA LYS A 413 20.17 -77.23 -0.99
C LYS A 413 20.25 -76.13 0.07
N LEU A 414 21.06 -76.31 1.12
CA LEU A 414 21.31 -75.28 2.13
C LEU A 414 22.13 -74.11 1.57
N PHE A 415 23.11 -74.37 0.69
CA PHE A 415 23.82 -73.31 -0.03
C PHE A 415 22.89 -72.53 -0.97
N ASP A 416 22.00 -73.20 -1.71
CA ASP A 416 20.99 -72.53 -2.55
C ASP A 416 20.07 -71.64 -1.69
N VAL A 417 19.61 -72.14 -0.54
CA VAL A 417 18.77 -71.38 0.41
C VAL A 417 19.54 -70.22 1.05
N LEU A 418 20.82 -70.41 1.38
CA LEU A 418 21.68 -69.37 1.96
C LEU A 418 21.99 -68.28 0.93
N GLN A 419 22.30 -68.64 -0.31
CA GLN A 419 22.50 -67.67 -1.40
C GLN A 419 21.19 -66.96 -1.77
N TYR A 420 20.06 -67.67 -1.82
CA TYR A 420 18.73 -67.06 -2.03
C TYR A 420 18.39 -66.06 -0.91
N THR A 421 18.59 -66.43 0.36
CA THR A 421 18.32 -65.54 1.50
C THR A 421 19.30 -64.36 1.55
N GLN A 422 20.59 -64.55 1.24
CA GLN A 422 21.57 -63.47 1.13
C GLN A 422 21.21 -62.48 0.00
N ASN A 423 20.82 -62.99 -1.18
CA ASN A 423 20.32 -62.16 -2.29
C ASN A 423 19.04 -61.39 -1.89
N LYS A 424 18.12 -62.04 -1.17
CA LYS A 424 16.89 -61.41 -0.68
C LYS A 424 17.14 -60.35 0.39
N VAL A 425 18.11 -60.58 1.28
CA VAL A 425 18.57 -59.58 2.27
C VAL A 425 19.20 -58.37 1.56
N ALA A 426 20.05 -58.59 0.55
CA ALA A 426 20.62 -57.50 -0.25
C ALA A 426 19.55 -56.69 -1.00
N ALA A 427 18.52 -57.36 -1.55
CA ALA A 427 17.39 -56.69 -2.19
C ALA A 427 16.58 -55.84 -1.20
N LEU A 428 16.25 -56.39 -0.02
CA LEU A 428 15.54 -55.66 1.05
C LEU A 428 16.37 -54.50 1.63
N GLN A 429 17.69 -54.63 1.68
CA GLN A 429 18.59 -53.53 2.05
C GLN A 429 18.53 -52.40 1.03
N LYS A 430 18.60 -52.72 -0.26
CA LYS A 430 18.43 -51.71 -1.31
C LYS A 430 17.05 -51.05 -1.25
N GLU A 431 15.98 -51.82 -1.13
CA GLU A 431 14.61 -51.28 -1.02
C GLU A 431 14.48 -50.32 0.19
N ARG A 432 15.05 -50.70 1.34
CA ARG A 432 15.08 -49.84 2.53
C ARG A 432 15.89 -48.56 2.31
N ASP A 433 16.98 -48.61 1.57
CA ASP A 433 17.79 -47.41 1.28
C ASP A 433 17.11 -46.52 0.22
N ASP A 434 16.52 -47.09 -0.84
CA ASP A 434 15.66 -46.39 -1.81
C ASP A 434 14.46 -45.72 -1.12
N LEU A 435 13.86 -46.37 -0.11
CA LEU A 435 12.77 -45.82 0.71
C LEU A 435 13.25 -44.72 1.67
N LEU A 436 14.45 -44.85 2.26
CA LEU A 436 15.04 -43.79 3.08
C LEU A 436 15.41 -42.55 2.27
N GLU A 437 15.82 -42.71 1.01
CA GLU A 437 16.02 -41.58 0.09
C GLU A 437 14.69 -40.89 -0.23
N LYS A 438 13.64 -41.64 -0.63
CA LYS A 438 12.28 -41.11 -0.85
C LYS A 438 11.68 -40.45 0.40
N LEU A 439 11.96 -40.97 1.58
CA LEU A 439 11.55 -40.38 2.85
C LEU A 439 12.30 -39.07 3.12
N ASN A 440 13.59 -39.00 2.77
CA ASN A 440 14.36 -37.75 2.85
C ASN A 440 13.86 -36.70 1.86
N THR A 441 13.49 -37.07 0.63
CA THR A 441 12.95 -36.12 -0.36
C THR A 441 11.54 -35.64 0.00
N THR A 442 10.69 -36.47 0.63
CA THR A 442 9.37 -36.04 1.10
C THR A 442 9.45 -35.23 2.41
N ILE A 443 10.14 -35.70 3.46
CA ILE A 443 10.25 -34.96 4.74
C ILE A 443 10.97 -33.62 4.57
N LYS A 444 12.06 -33.59 3.79
CA LYS A 444 12.81 -32.34 3.56
C LYS A 444 12.32 -31.56 2.35
N GLY A 445 11.29 -32.05 1.64
CA GLY A 445 10.84 -31.51 0.36
C GLY A 445 11.88 -31.60 -0.76
N THR A 446 11.45 -31.27 -1.98
CA THR A 446 12.33 -30.98 -3.11
C THR A 446 13.33 -29.87 -2.77
N THR A 447 14.38 -29.73 -3.58
CA THR A 447 15.33 -28.60 -3.44
C THR A 447 14.66 -27.24 -3.60
N GLU A 448 13.64 -27.17 -4.46
CA GLU A 448 12.85 -25.95 -4.71
C GLU A 448 11.98 -25.60 -3.50
N GLU A 449 11.29 -26.57 -2.88
CA GLU A 449 10.55 -26.36 -1.63
C GLU A 449 11.43 -25.92 -0.45
N ARG A 450 12.73 -26.23 -0.45
CA ARG A 450 13.67 -25.74 0.58
C ARG A 450 13.99 -24.27 0.34
N VAL A 451 14.36 -23.91 -0.89
CA VAL A 451 14.58 -22.51 -1.29
C VAL A 451 13.32 -21.68 -1.05
N ALA A 452 12.13 -22.21 -1.33
CA ALA A 452 10.87 -21.57 -1.01
C ALA A 452 10.65 -21.36 0.50
N ARG A 453 10.87 -22.39 1.34
CA ARG A 453 10.76 -22.26 2.81
C ARG A 453 11.79 -21.34 3.43
N ASP A 454 13.01 -21.31 2.90
CA ASP A 454 14.07 -20.43 3.36
C ASP A 454 13.77 -18.97 2.93
N SER A 455 13.27 -18.76 1.71
CA SER A 455 12.75 -17.46 1.24
C SER A 455 11.56 -16.97 2.07
N VAL A 456 10.61 -17.85 2.42
CA VAL A 456 9.49 -17.51 3.32
C VAL A 456 9.99 -17.14 4.71
N ARG A 457 11.01 -17.84 5.24
CA ARG A 457 11.64 -17.49 6.53
C ARG A 457 12.34 -16.13 6.47
N ASP A 458 13.04 -15.83 5.38
CA ASP A 458 13.67 -14.52 5.18
C ASP A 458 12.66 -13.39 5.02
N LEU A 459 11.50 -13.65 4.41
CA LEU A 459 10.38 -12.70 4.36
C LEU A 459 9.74 -12.51 5.74
N GLN A 460 9.56 -13.57 6.53
CA GLN A 460 9.11 -13.47 7.93
C GLN A 460 10.10 -12.70 8.82
N ASN A 461 11.41 -12.92 8.63
CA ASN A 461 12.47 -12.17 9.32
C ASN A 461 12.44 -10.67 8.95
N LYS A 462 12.26 -10.33 7.67
CA LYS A 462 12.10 -8.93 7.22
C LYS A 462 10.82 -8.30 7.77
N LEU A 463 9.71 -9.03 7.78
CA LEU A 463 8.43 -8.55 8.28
C LEU A 463 8.50 -8.25 9.79
N SER A 464 9.02 -9.18 10.60
CA SER A 464 9.20 -8.96 12.05
C SER A 464 10.23 -7.86 12.38
N HIS A 465 11.23 -7.63 11.53
CA HIS A 465 12.12 -6.47 11.65
C HIS A 465 11.37 -5.15 11.40
N ILE A 466 10.53 -5.08 10.37
CA ILE A 466 9.70 -3.89 10.07
C ILE A 466 8.65 -3.66 11.16
N GLU A 467 8.04 -4.73 11.70
CA GLU A 467 7.16 -4.64 12.88
C GLU A 467 7.89 -4.07 14.11
N SER A 468 9.16 -4.45 14.32
CA SER A 468 9.97 -3.88 15.41
C SER A 468 10.33 -2.41 15.18
N GLU A 469 10.67 -2.01 13.95
CA GLU A 469 10.96 -0.60 13.62
C GLU A 469 9.71 0.27 13.72
N THR A 470 8.57 -0.19 13.20
CA THR A 470 7.29 0.54 13.31
C THR A 470 6.83 0.70 14.76
N GLN A 471 6.99 -0.32 15.61
CA GLN A 471 6.74 -0.20 17.05
C GLN A 471 7.68 0.81 17.73
N GLN A 472 8.94 0.89 17.33
CA GLN A 472 9.89 1.90 17.81
C GLN A 472 9.45 3.31 17.40
N PHE A 473 9.10 3.54 16.13
CA PHE A 473 8.59 4.84 15.66
C PHE A 473 7.26 5.24 16.31
N GLU A 474 6.36 4.29 16.59
CA GLU A 474 5.14 4.57 17.37
C GLU A 474 5.47 5.01 18.81
N GLU A 475 6.45 4.39 19.45
CA GLU A 475 6.85 4.73 20.81
C GLU A 475 7.60 6.07 20.86
N GLU A 476 8.48 6.37 19.91
CA GLU A 476 9.07 7.70 19.74
C GLU A 476 8.01 8.78 19.50
N ALA A 477 7.00 8.49 18.67
CA ALA A 477 5.87 9.39 18.42
C ALA A 477 5.01 9.59 19.68
N ARG A 478 4.78 8.52 20.46
CA ARG A 478 4.05 8.54 21.75
C ARG A 478 4.77 9.39 22.78
N GLN A 479 6.08 9.21 22.93
CA GLN A 479 6.94 10.03 23.81
C GLN A 479 6.97 11.49 23.34
N THR A 480 7.10 11.74 22.04
CA THR A 480 7.05 13.10 21.46
C THR A 480 5.71 13.78 21.72
N CYS A 481 4.59 13.06 21.59
CA CYS A 481 3.27 13.58 21.94
C CYS A 481 3.16 13.90 23.44
N GLN A 482 3.69 13.04 24.32
CA GLN A 482 3.70 13.28 25.76
C GLN A 482 4.52 14.52 26.13
N ILE A 483 5.68 14.73 25.49
CA ILE A 483 6.49 15.94 25.64
C ILE A 483 5.70 17.18 25.18
N LEU A 484 5.07 17.14 24.01
CA LEU A 484 4.27 18.25 23.47
C LEU A 484 3.07 18.60 24.37
N LEU A 485 2.37 17.61 24.93
CA LEU A 485 1.29 17.83 25.89
C LEU A 485 1.80 18.44 27.20
N SER A 486 2.97 18.01 27.69
CA SER A 486 3.60 18.62 28.87
C SER A 486 4.01 20.08 28.64
N ALA A 487 4.50 20.40 27.42
CA ALA A 487 4.86 21.75 27.02
C ALA A 487 3.63 22.65 26.85
N LEU A 488 2.54 22.13 26.28
CA LEU A 488 1.25 22.85 26.19
C LEU A 488 0.75 23.23 27.60
N ALA A 489 0.81 22.33 28.57
CA ALA A 489 0.43 22.61 29.96
C ALA A 489 1.36 23.63 30.67
N VAL A 490 2.50 24.01 30.08
CA VAL A 490 3.33 25.15 30.50
C VAL A 490 2.92 26.42 29.75
N VAL A 491 2.69 26.33 28.43
CA VAL A 491 2.18 27.44 27.59
C VAL A 491 0.84 27.98 28.12
N GLU A 492 -0.08 27.10 28.52
CA GLU A 492 -1.36 27.47 29.16
C GLU A 492 -1.15 28.26 30.46
N LYS A 493 -0.19 27.83 31.31
CA LYS A 493 0.14 28.55 32.55
C LYS A 493 0.72 29.93 32.27
N ILE A 494 1.52 30.07 31.20
CA ILE A 494 2.04 31.37 30.75
C ILE A 494 0.90 32.26 30.26
N LEU A 495 0.01 31.76 29.39
CA LEU A 495 -1.17 32.49 28.90
C LEU A 495 -2.10 32.96 30.03
N ILE A 496 -2.32 32.12 31.05
CA ILE A 496 -3.08 32.49 32.26
C ILE A 496 -2.34 33.57 33.05
N GLY A 497 -1.03 33.40 33.28
CA GLY A 497 -0.20 34.35 34.04
C GLY A 497 -0.01 35.71 33.38
N THR A 498 0.03 35.78 32.04
CA THR A 498 0.08 37.03 31.26
C THR A 498 -1.30 37.69 31.11
N GLY A 499 -2.38 37.04 31.56
CA GLY A 499 -3.74 37.60 31.51
C GLY A 499 -4.43 37.48 30.15
N CYS A 500 -4.03 36.53 29.30
CA CYS A 500 -4.57 36.31 27.95
C CYS A 500 -6.04 35.82 27.98
N ARG A 501 -6.99 36.76 28.14
CA ARG A 501 -8.44 36.50 28.18
C ARG A 501 -9.03 35.85 26.91
N THR A 502 -8.25 35.72 25.84
CA THR A 502 -8.61 35.00 24.61
C THR A 502 -8.72 33.49 24.78
N ALA A 503 -8.29 32.92 25.92
CA ALA A 503 -8.29 31.47 26.18
C ALA A 503 -9.63 30.76 25.88
N SER A 504 -10.78 31.41 26.13
CA SER A 504 -12.11 30.84 25.83
C SER A 504 -12.40 30.61 24.34
N GLY A 505 -11.60 31.17 23.43
CA GLY A 505 -11.68 30.89 22.00
C GLY A 505 -10.94 29.61 21.57
N PHE A 506 -10.04 29.09 22.41
CA PHE A 506 -9.17 27.94 22.08
C PHE A 506 -9.66 26.61 22.64
N SER A 507 -10.69 26.61 23.50
CA SER A 507 -11.25 25.42 24.15
C SER A 507 -11.88 24.40 23.19
N SER A 508 -11.93 24.67 21.88
CA SER A 508 -12.46 23.77 20.85
C SER A 508 -11.48 22.71 20.34
N ILE A 509 -10.20 22.74 20.74
CA ILE A 509 -9.21 21.69 20.40
C ILE A 509 -9.30 20.54 21.43
N SER A 510 -10.51 20.01 21.66
CA SER A 510 -10.83 19.23 22.86
C SER A 510 -10.55 17.71 22.79
N SER A 511 -9.71 17.25 21.84
CA SER A 511 -9.37 15.81 21.70
C SER A 511 -8.12 15.47 20.87
N GLY A 512 -7.44 16.45 20.26
CA GLY A 512 -6.36 16.21 19.30
C GLY A 512 -4.98 16.61 19.80
N VAL A 513 -3.93 15.94 19.31
CA VAL A 513 -2.53 16.39 19.49
C VAL A 513 -2.39 17.82 18.94
N PRO A 514 -1.82 18.77 19.70
CA PRO A 514 -1.74 20.16 19.27
C PRO A 514 -0.86 20.29 18.02
N THR A 515 -1.46 20.71 16.91
CA THR A 515 -0.72 20.88 15.66
C THR A 515 0.37 21.95 15.81
N ARG A 516 1.47 21.79 15.08
CA ARG A 516 2.57 22.79 15.04
C ARG A 516 2.07 24.22 14.76
N ARG A 517 0.98 24.34 13.98
CA ARG A 517 0.31 25.61 13.70
C ARG A 517 -0.34 26.22 14.95
N ALA A 518 -1.14 25.44 15.68
CA ALA A 518 -1.77 25.91 16.91
C ALA A 518 -0.73 26.33 17.96
N LEU A 519 0.36 25.58 18.10
CA LEU A 519 1.51 25.97 18.94
C LEU A 519 2.12 27.31 18.50
N GLY A 520 2.32 27.53 17.20
CA GLY A 520 2.77 28.83 16.68
C GLY A 520 1.80 29.98 16.98
N GLU A 521 0.49 29.74 16.88
CA GLU A 521 -0.56 30.72 17.20
C GLU A 521 -0.61 31.04 18.72
N TYR A 522 -0.31 30.07 19.60
CA TYR A 522 -0.10 30.33 21.04
C TYR A 522 1.18 31.13 21.33
N PHE A 523 2.31 30.83 20.68
CA PHE A 523 3.54 31.60 20.89
C PHE A 523 3.40 33.04 20.39
N ALA A 524 2.84 33.27 19.20
CA ALA A 524 2.61 34.61 18.67
C ALA A 524 1.67 35.45 19.55
N THR A 525 0.67 34.83 20.20
CA THR A 525 -0.21 35.54 21.14
C THR A 525 0.43 35.81 22.50
N ILE A 526 1.37 34.98 22.96
CA ILE A 526 2.24 35.30 24.12
C ILE A 526 3.16 36.48 23.78
N GLU A 527 3.85 36.42 22.64
CA GLU A 527 4.77 37.47 22.17
C GLU A 527 4.05 38.82 22.07
N GLN A 528 2.90 38.89 21.40
CA GLN A 528 2.10 40.11 21.26
C GLN A 528 1.70 40.72 22.62
N GLN A 529 1.43 39.91 23.64
CA GLN A 529 1.05 40.41 24.98
C GLN A 529 2.27 40.84 25.80
N ILE A 530 3.42 40.20 25.62
CA ILE A 530 4.71 40.65 26.19
C ILE A 530 5.10 42.00 25.55
N GLU A 531 4.97 42.16 24.23
CA GLU A 531 5.18 43.44 23.55
C GLU A 531 4.23 44.53 24.05
N ALA A 532 2.93 44.23 24.20
CA ALA A 532 1.96 45.17 24.75
C ALA A 532 2.30 45.60 26.19
N TYR A 533 2.73 44.66 27.04
CA TYR A 533 3.18 44.95 28.40
C TYR A 533 4.45 45.83 28.42
N MET A 534 5.42 45.53 27.55
CA MET A 534 6.65 46.33 27.40
C MET A 534 6.35 47.74 26.84
N ALA A 535 5.40 47.88 25.93
CA ALA A 535 4.95 49.18 25.41
C ALA A 535 4.26 50.03 26.50
N LEU A 536 3.42 49.41 27.33
CA LEU A 536 2.80 50.08 28.48
C LEU A 536 3.85 50.51 29.52
N TRP A 537 4.80 49.62 29.87
CA TRP A 537 5.85 49.91 30.84
C TRP A 537 6.82 51.02 30.37
N THR A 538 7.24 50.99 29.10
CA THR A 538 8.09 52.04 28.52
C THR A 538 7.37 53.38 28.41
N SER A 539 6.10 53.39 27.99
CA SER A 539 5.25 54.59 27.96
C SER A 539 5.08 55.21 29.36
N GLN A 540 4.75 54.38 30.36
CA GLN A 540 4.62 54.80 31.76
C GLN A 540 5.94 55.38 32.30
N LYS A 541 7.07 54.74 32.00
CA LYS A 541 8.41 55.20 32.41
C LYS A 541 8.79 56.52 31.74
N GLY A 542 8.37 56.75 30.50
CA GLY A 542 8.54 58.03 29.79
C GLY A 542 7.76 59.19 30.42
N GLN A 543 6.53 58.94 30.89
CA GLN A 543 5.72 59.97 31.56
C GLN A 543 6.34 60.44 32.88
N TYR A 544 6.83 59.53 33.72
CA TYR A 544 7.48 59.88 35.00
C TYR A 544 8.76 60.71 34.86
N SER A 545 9.38 60.74 33.67
CA SER A 545 10.57 61.56 33.38
C SER A 545 10.30 62.98 32.87
N SER A 546 9.04 63.38 32.63
CA SER A 546 8.70 64.73 32.11
C SER A 546 7.88 65.62 33.06
N SER A 547 7.30 65.09 34.13
CA SER A 547 6.48 65.88 35.07
C SER A 547 7.19 66.11 36.40
N HIS A 548 7.64 67.34 36.64
CA HIS A 548 8.02 67.80 37.99
C HIS A 548 6.78 67.90 38.91
N PRO A 549 6.92 67.75 40.24
CA PRO A 549 5.80 67.42 41.11
C PRO A 549 4.97 68.64 41.54
N ASN A 550 3.66 68.65 41.22
CA ASN A 550 2.63 69.17 42.12
C ASN A 550 1.18 68.86 41.68
N ARG A 551 0.72 67.62 41.91
CA ARG A 551 -0.65 67.32 42.37
C ARG A 551 -0.81 65.84 42.71
N LEU A 552 -1.38 65.57 43.89
CA LEU A 552 -2.02 64.30 44.19
C LEU A 552 -3.43 64.29 43.56
N PRO A 553 -3.82 63.23 42.84
CA PRO A 553 -5.20 62.81 42.69
C PRO A 553 -5.49 61.61 43.60
N GLU A 554 -6.75 61.47 44.01
CA GLU A 554 -7.14 60.55 45.08
C GLU A 554 -7.15 59.08 44.66
N ARG A 555 -6.75 58.24 45.61
CA ARG A 555 -6.74 56.77 45.60
C ARG A 555 -8.15 56.18 45.33
N PRO A 556 -8.40 55.52 44.19
CA PRO A 556 -9.65 54.77 44.00
C PRO A 556 -9.67 53.51 44.86
N THR A 557 -10.49 53.47 45.91
CA THR A 557 -10.64 52.29 46.77
C THR A 557 -11.63 51.29 46.16
N ALA A 558 -11.13 50.37 45.33
CA ALA A 558 -11.89 49.21 44.85
C ALA A 558 -10.97 47.99 44.67
N ALA A 559 -10.68 47.28 45.77
CA ALA A 559 -9.91 46.04 45.73
C ALA A 559 -10.83 44.82 45.52
N PRO A 560 -10.71 44.06 44.42
CA PRO A 560 -11.35 42.75 44.32
C PRO A 560 -10.64 41.77 45.25
N LYS A 561 -11.36 41.22 46.24
CA LYS A 561 -10.88 40.06 47.00
C LYS A 561 -10.86 38.83 46.08
N VAL A 562 -9.71 38.53 45.48
CA VAL A 562 -9.44 37.18 44.98
C VAL A 562 -8.99 36.33 46.17
N VAL A 563 -9.62 35.16 46.35
CA VAL A 563 -9.27 34.24 47.44
C VAL A 563 -8.07 33.40 47.00
N GLU A 564 -6.93 33.62 47.62
CA GLU A 564 -5.72 32.82 47.42
C GLU A 564 -5.83 31.49 48.20
N SER A 565 -6.63 30.56 47.67
CA SER A 565 -6.75 29.19 48.19
C SER A 565 -5.83 28.25 47.41
N LEU A 566 -4.54 28.27 47.75
CA LEU A 566 -3.56 27.26 47.32
C LEU A 566 -4.04 25.85 47.72
N PRO A 567 -4.20 24.90 46.77
CA PRO A 567 -4.25 23.49 47.12
C PRO A 567 -2.84 23.08 47.57
N ARG A 568 -2.69 22.65 48.83
CA ARG A 568 -1.54 21.82 49.19
C ARG A 568 -1.62 20.54 48.36
N CYS A 569 -0.58 20.22 47.60
CA CYS A 569 -0.40 18.86 47.12
C CYS A 569 -0.27 17.95 48.34
N ALA A 570 -1.26 17.08 48.56
CA ALA A 570 -1.10 15.94 49.45
C ALA A 570 -0.08 14.97 48.81
N SER A 571 0.83 14.45 49.63
CA SER A 571 1.71 13.36 49.21
C SER A 571 0.98 12.06 49.46
N ASP A 572 0.25 11.56 48.46
CA ASP A 572 -0.32 10.22 48.50
C ASP A 572 0.75 9.20 48.08
N ASP A 573 1.17 8.37 49.04
CA ASP A 573 2.06 7.23 48.79
C ASP A 573 1.36 6.21 47.86
N VAL A 574 1.87 6.07 46.64
CA VAL A 574 1.52 4.96 45.73
C VAL A 574 2.77 4.12 45.47
N THR A 575 2.95 3.10 46.31
CA THR A 575 4.05 2.14 46.24
C THR A 575 3.87 1.13 45.10
N LEU A 576 4.22 1.55 43.88
CA LEU A 576 4.40 0.64 42.74
C LEU A 576 5.84 0.13 42.69
N GLY A 577 6.03 -1.15 43.04
CA GLY A 577 7.34 -1.78 43.12
C GLY A 577 7.98 -2.04 41.76
N THR A 578 9.13 -1.41 41.48
CA THR A 578 9.95 -1.69 40.30
C THR A 578 10.77 -2.96 40.48
N ASN A 579 10.24 -4.10 40.03
CA ASN A 579 11.00 -5.35 39.92
C ASN A 579 11.99 -5.29 38.75
N THR A 580 13.22 -4.87 39.01
CA THR A 580 14.35 -5.02 38.08
C THR A 580 15.37 -6.03 38.64
N PRO A 581 15.62 -7.17 37.95
CA PRO A 581 16.66 -8.10 38.36
C PRO A 581 18.03 -7.54 38.00
N SER A 582 18.76 -7.05 39.01
CA SER A 582 20.13 -6.57 38.85
C SER A 582 21.13 -7.71 39.06
N ASP A 583 21.59 -8.37 37.98
CA ASP A 583 22.73 -9.29 38.04
C ASP A 583 23.56 -9.30 36.74
N ALA A 584 24.64 -8.52 36.71
CA ALA A 584 25.78 -8.68 35.80
C ALA A 584 26.97 -7.86 36.33
N ARG A 585 28.10 -8.53 36.60
CA ARG A 585 29.26 -7.93 37.30
C ARG A 585 30.16 -7.13 36.36
N TYR A 586 30.86 -6.16 36.95
CA TYR A 586 32.06 -5.52 36.40
C TYR A 586 33.04 -6.54 35.76
N SER A 587 33.49 -6.27 34.54
CA SER A 587 34.75 -6.77 34.00
C SER A 587 35.28 -5.76 32.98
N HIS A 588 36.47 -5.19 33.25
CA HIS A 588 37.02 -4.09 32.45
C HIS A 588 38.45 -4.45 32.02
N ALA A 589 38.61 -4.98 30.80
CA ALA A 589 39.91 -5.47 30.30
C ALA A 589 40.14 -5.17 28.80
N HIS A 590 40.89 -4.09 28.58
CA HIS A 590 41.90 -3.87 27.53
C HIS A 590 41.96 -4.72 26.22
N LYS A 591 42.01 -3.97 25.10
CA LYS A 591 42.98 -4.02 23.98
C LYS A 591 42.85 -5.05 22.83
N GLN A 592 42.97 -4.45 21.64
CA GLN A 592 43.66 -4.92 20.41
C GLN A 592 43.08 -6.10 19.62
N GLY A 593 42.77 -5.83 18.35
CA GLY A 593 43.02 -6.76 17.25
C GLY A 593 41.88 -6.95 16.26
N LEU A 594 42.19 -6.69 14.97
CA LEU A 594 41.48 -7.18 13.78
C LEU A 594 40.04 -6.65 13.56
N GLY A 595 39.49 -6.62 12.33
CA GLY A 595 40.08 -6.99 11.04
C GLY A 595 39.54 -6.14 9.89
N ALA A 596 40.37 -5.85 8.89
CA ALA A 596 39.99 -5.09 7.69
C ALA A 596 39.51 -6.05 6.59
N GLU A 597 38.31 -6.62 6.74
CA GLU A 597 37.87 -7.78 5.93
C GLU A 597 36.53 -7.57 5.20
N ALA A 598 35.78 -6.52 5.52
CA ALA A 598 34.43 -6.26 4.96
C ALA A 598 34.41 -5.67 3.52
N VAL A 599 35.56 -5.44 2.88
CA VAL A 599 35.66 -4.69 1.60
C VAL A 599 36.04 -5.58 0.40
N ARG A 600 36.35 -6.88 0.61
CA ARG A 600 36.78 -7.79 -0.47
C ARG A 600 35.68 -8.64 -1.10
N GLN A 601 34.54 -8.82 -0.41
CA GLN A 601 33.50 -9.73 -0.89
C GLN A 601 32.74 -9.18 -2.12
N THR A 602 32.59 -7.86 -2.23
CA THR A 602 31.76 -7.20 -3.25
C THR A 602 32.42 -7.03 -4.63
N GLU A 603 33.72 -7.32 -4.77
CA GLU A 603 34.40 -7.33 -6.08
C GLU A 603 34.38 -8.70 -6.77
N HIS A 604 34.14 -9.79 -6.04
CA HIS A 604 34.19 -11.15 -6.61
C HIS A 604 32.97 -11.41 -7.52
N ASP A 605 31.77 -11.15 -7.02
CA ASP A 605 30.52 -11.47 -7.73
C ASP A 605 30.32 -10.64 -9.00
N ARG A 606 30.90 -9.43 -9.05
CA ARG A 606 30.92 -8.59 -10.27
C ARG A 606 31.79 -9.13 -11.39
N ARG A 607 32.72 -10.07 -11.13
CA ARG A 607 33.53 -10.74 -12.17
C ARG A 607 32.90 -12.03 -12.67
N SER A 608 32.18 -12.76 -11.81
CA SER A 608 31.45 -13.97 -12.20
C SER A 608 30.40 -13.69 -13.29
N ALA A 609 29.69 -12.56 -13.21
CA ALA A 609 28.64 -12.20 -14.14
C ALA A 609 29.12 -11.83 -15.57
N SER A 610 30.40 -11.50 -15.77
CA SER A 610 30.91 -11.06 -17.09
C SER A 610 31.42 -12.18 -18.00
N VAL A 611 31.65 -13.40 -17.47
CA VAL A 611 32.26 -14.50 -18.23
C VAL A 611 31.22 -15.32 -19.01
N SER A 612 30.05 -15.56 -18.42
CA SER A 612 28.99 -16.39 -19.03
C SER A 612 28.34 -15.79 -20.28
N ALA A 613 28.58 -14.52 -20.59
CA ALA A 613 28.03 -13.82 -21.76
C ALA A 613 28.87 -13.99 -23.04
N SER A 614 29.98 -14.74 -23.01
CA SER A 614 30.94 -14.85 -24.14
C SER A 614 31.09 -16.26 -24.72
N GLN A 615 30.20 -17.21 -24.38
CA GLN A 615 30.23 -18.59 -24.90
C GLN A 615 28.85 -19.07 -25.37
N LEU A 616 28.26 -18.36 -26.35
CA LEU A 616 27.11 -18.86 -27.11
C LEU A 616 27.07 -18.27 -28.53
N THR A 617 28.14 -18.50 -29.27
CA THR A 617 28.23 -18.27 -30.72
C THR A 617 29.35 -19.18 -31.27
N ILE A 618 29.22 -19.66 -32.52
CA ILE A 618 30.08 -20.68 -33.16
C ILE A 618 29.84 -22.11 -32.63
N SER A 619 28.71 -22.69 -33.03
CA SER A 619 28.61 -24.01 -33.70
C SER A 619 27.20 -24.19 -34.24
#